data_AF-A0A2M8NHM2-F1
#
_entry.id   AF-A0A2M8NHM2-F1
#
_cell.length_a   1.000
_cell.length_b   1.000
_cell.length_c   1.000
_cell.angle_alpha   90.00
_cell.angle_beta   90.00
_cell.angle_gamma   90.00
#
_symmetry.space_group_name_H-M   'P 1'
#
loop_
_entity.id
_entity.type
_entity.pdbx_description
1 polymer ?
#
loop_
_entity_poly.entity_id
_entity_poly.type
_entity_poly.pdbx_seq_one_letter_code
_entity_poly.pdbx_strand_id
1 'polypeptide(L)'
;MLKKDLHFVYVTMDGGHNSALREAAGYLKRDYDINMHLALYSMPHLRDESDWARLERDIHAADFIYGCMIFGEEHVRPMERILDSVQTPTCFITSNPALIYRTRLGKLSLKPAPEGEEQGMFKRWMQRLRPKKSGKAEGHRQTQFIKNLTKYMKYMPGMMRDLHTFIAMHDYWIHSSPENLKRQMLLLIERYVPGYKGRLPVLDAIEYPDLALYHPDAPEIFSDIDRYRQWRSQRGMPLSNGKPGAFVGSVG
;
A
#
# COMPACT_ATOMS: atom_id res chain seq x y z
N MET A 1 4.11 27.39 10.47
CA MET A 1 3.05 26.62 11.16
C MET A 1 2.78 25.36 10.34
N LEU A 2 2.62 24.19 10.97
CA LEU A 2 2.37 22.93 10.27
C LEU A 2 0.94 22.93 9.70
N LYS A 3 0.75 22.58 8.43
CA LYS A 3 -0.57 22.44 7.81
C LYS A 3 -1.30 21.25 8.44
N LYS A 4 -2.40 21.50 9.17
CA LYS A 4 -3.17 20.44 9.86
C LYS A 4 -4.29 19.86 9.02
N ASP A 5 -4.81 20.62 8.06
CA ASP A 5 -5.83 20.18 7.12
C ASP A 5 -5.16 19.70 5.85
N LEU A 6 -5.21 18.40 5.56
CA LEU A 6 -4.55 17.79 4.41
C LEU A 6 -5.58 17.17 3.47
N HIS A 7 -5.39 17.36 2.16
CA HIS A 7 -6.30 16.90 1.12
C HIS A 7 -5.69 15.74 0.35
N PHE A 8 -6.24 14.54 0.50
CA PHE A 8 -5.79 13.37 -0.26
C PHE A 8 -6.89 12.95 -1.24
N VAL A 9 -6.48 12.73 -2.48
CA VAL A 9 -7.36 12.20 -3.53
C VAL A 9 -7.02 10.74 -3.77
N TYR A 10 -8.02 9.87 -3.65
CA TYR A 10 -7.92 8.46 -3.97
C TYR A 10 -8.77 8.16 -5.21
N VAL A 11 -8.17 7.54 -6.22
CA VAL A 11 -8.85 7.18 -7.46
C VAL A 11 -8.70 5.68 -7.74
N THR A 12 -9.81 4.97 -7.85
CA THR A 12 -9.86 3.50 -7.96
C THR A 12 -10.95 3.07 -8.92
N MET A 13 -11.06 1.77 -9.23
CA MET A 13 -12.20 1.26 -10.00
C MET A 13 -13.44 1.00 -9.13
N ASP A 14 -13.25 0.63 -7.87
CA ASP A 14 -14.33 0.37 -6.92
C ASP A 14 -14.15 1.15 -5.60
N GLY A 15 -15.19 1.19 -4.77
CA GLY A 15 -15.20 1.89 -3.49
C GLY A 15 -14.96 1.01 -2.26
N GLY A 16 -14.46 -0.22 -2.42
CA GLY A 16 -14.37 -1.22 -1.34
C GLY A 16 -13.51 -0.76 -0.14
N HIS A 17 -12.60 0.17 -0.36
CA HIS A 17 -11.68 0.71 0.64
C HIS A 17 -12.21 1.96 1.36
N ASN A 18 -13.35 2.52 0.93
CA ASN A 18 -13.77 3.86 1.34
C ASN A 18 -14.14 3.96 2.83
N SER A 19 -14.67 2.90 3.44
CA SER A 19 -14.96 2.86 4.88
C SER A 19 -13.66 2.87 5.69
N ALA A 20 -12.74 1.98 5.35
CA ALA A 20 -11.45 1.85 6.04
C ALA A 20 -10.58 3.10 5.90
N LEU A 21 -10.61 3.77 4.74
CA LEU A 21 -9.94 5.07 4.53
C LEU A 21 -10.49 6.16 5.46
N ARG A 22 -11.82 6.24 5.62
CA ARG A 22 -12.44 7.24 6.51
C ARG A 22 -12.15 6.94 7.98
N GLU A 23 -12.15 5.67 8.36
CA GLU A 23 -11.78 5.26 9.72
C GLU A 23 -10.30 5.58 10.02
N ALA A 24 -9.41 5.30 9.06
CA ALA A 24 -8.00 5.68 9.14
C ALA A 24 -7.82 7.20 9.32
N ALA A 25 -8.55 8.02 8.55
CA ALA A 25 -8.57 9.48 8.72
C ALA A 25 -8.99 9.89 10.14
N GLY A 26 -9.97 9.21 10.75
CA GLY A 26 -10.35 9.41 12.14
C GLY A 26 -9.21 9.12 13.12
N TYR A 27 -8.42 8.07 12.88
CA TYR A 27 -7.23 7.78 13.68
C TYR A 27 -6.15 8.86 13.53
N LEU A 28 -5.92 9.40 12.33
CA LEU A 28 -4.99 10.51 12.13
C LEU A 28 -5.41 11.76 12.93
N LYS A 29 -6.70 12.08 12.96
CA LYS A 29 -7.22 13.19 13.75
C LYS A 29 -7.02 12.97 15.24
N ARG A 30 -7.40 11.79 15.75
CA ARG A 30 -7.30 11.47 17.17
C ARG A 30 -5.86 11.41 17.67
N ASP A 31 -4.98 10.75 16.93
CA ASP A 31 -3.64 10.39 17.39
C ASP A 31 -2.58 11.48 17.08
N TYR A 32 -2.80 12.28 16.03
CA TYR A 32 -1.80 13.25 15.53
C TYR A 32 -2.35 14.67 15.31
N ASP A 33 -3.64 14.91 15.57
CA ASP A 33 -4.33 16.18 15.30
C ASP A 33 -4.21 16.63 13.82
N ILE A 34 -4.26 15.67 12.89
CA ILE A 34 -4.26 15.90 11.44
C ILE A 34 -5.69 15.71 10.92
N ASN A 35 -6.30 16.74 10.36
CA ASN A 35 -7.59 16.67 9.67
C ASN A 35 -7.37 16.19 8.24
N MET A 36 -7.82 14.98 7.92
CA MET A 36 -7.75 14.46 6.55
C MET A 36 -9.07 14.74 5.81
N HIS A 37 -8.98 15.51 4.73
CA HIS A 37 -10.04 15.69 3.75
C HIS A 37 -9.80 14.69 2.62
N LEU A 38 -10.65 13.66 2.55
CA LEU A 38 -10.51 12.58 1.58
C LEU A 38 -11.51 12.75 0.43
N ALA A 39 -10.99 12.93 -0.79
CA ALA A 39 -11.79 12.84 -2.01
C ALA A 39 -11.64 11.43 -2.61
N LEU A 40 -12.72 10.65 -2.56
CA LEU A 40 -12.71 9.23 -2.91
C LEU A 40 -13.49 9.01 -4.21
N TYR A 41 -12.79 8.65 -5.29
CA TYR A 41 -13.35 8.51 -6.62
C TYR A 41 -13.27 7.07 -7.11
N SER A 42 -14.42 6.55 -7.56
CA SER A 42 -14.50 5.31 -8.33
C SER A 42 -14.74 5.67 -9.80
N MET A 43 -13.78 5.34 -10.65
CA MET A 43 -13.74 5.73 -12.06
C MET A 43 -15.02 5.41 -12.86
N PRO A 44 -15.68 4.25 -12.67
CA PRO A 44 -16.95 3.95 -13.34
C PRO A 44 -18.11 4.91 -13.01
N HIS A 45 -18.00 5.69 -11.92
CA HIS A 45 -18.99 6.69 -11.54
C HIS A 45 -18.75 8.06 -12.21
N LEU A 46 -17.62 8.26 -12.89
CA LEU A 46 -17.32 9.49 -13.61
C LEU A 46 -17.91 9.42 -15.03
N ARG A 47 -19.18 9.80 -15.15
CA ARG A 47 -19.93 9.64 -16.41
C ARG A 47 -19.97 10.92 -17.24
N ASP A 48 -19.99 12.06 -16.56
CA ASP A 48 -20.32 13.34 -17.17
C ASP A 48 -19.16 14.32 -17.01
N GLU A 49 -19.12 15.38 -17.82
CA GLU A 49 -18.08 16.42 -17.72
C GLU A 49 -18.02 17.06 -16.33
N SER A 50 -19.16 17.18 -15.65
CA SER A 50 -19.24 17.75 -14.31
C SER A 50 -18.54 16.89 -13.24
N ASP A 51 -18.54 15.56 -13.40
CA ASP A 51 -17.84 14.64 -12.51
C ASP A 51 -16.33 14.73 -12.69
N TRP A 52 -15.88 14.77 -13.94
CA TRP A 52 -14.47 14.95 -14.28
C TRP A 52 -13.94 16.31 -13.83
N ALA A 53 -14.72 17.38 -14.02
CA ALA A 53 -14.37 18.71 -13.53
C ALA A 53 -14.28 18.76 -11.99
N ARG A 54 -15.09 17.98 -11.28
CA ARG A 54 -15.01 17.86 -9.81
C ARG A 54 -13.72 17.15 -9.40
N LEU A 55 -13.39 16.03 -10.04
CA LEU A 55 -12.14 15.30 -9.81
C LEU A 55 -10.91 16.18 -10.08
N GLU A 56 -10.89 16.90 -11.19
CA GLU A 56 -9.80 17.79 -11.57
C GLU A 56 -9.59 18.89 -10.52
N ARG A 57 -10.66 19.53 -10.04
CA ARG A 57 -10.59 20.52 -8.94
C ARG A 57 -9.99 19.93 -7.67
N ASP A 58 -10.43 18.74 -7.27
CA ASP A 58 -9.92 18.08 -6.06
C ASP A 58 -8.44 17.72 -6.21
N ILE A 59 -8.01 17.31 -7.41
CA ILE A 59 -6.61 17.03 -7.73
C ILE A 59 -5.74 18.30 -7.65
N HIS A 60 -6.23 19.43 -8.14
CA HIS A 60 -5.52 20.70 -8.02
C HIS A 60 -5.36 21.17 -6.56
N ALA A 61 -6.32 20.82 -5.68
CA ALA A 61 -6.27 21.14 -4.27
C ALA A 61 -5.50 20.11 -3.41
N ALA A 62 -5.11 18.97 -3.99
CA ALA A 62 -4.57 17.84 -3.27
C ALA A 62 -3.15 18.10 -2.75
N ASP A 63 -2.87 17.60 -1.55
CA ASP A 63 -1.52 17.43 -1.00
C ASP A 63 -0.88 16.12 -1.46
N PHE A 64 -1.69 15.11 -1.79
CA PHE A 64 -1.24 13.84 -2.34
C PHE A 64 -2.33 13.18 -3.20
N ILE A 65 -1.92 12.54 -4.29
CA ILE A 65 -2.81 11.80 -5.19
C ILE A 65 -2.42 10.33 -5.21
N TYR A 66 -3.36 9.46 -4.91
CA TYR A 66 -3.19 8.01 -4.92
C TYR A 66 -4.13 7.36 -5.92
N GLY A 67 -3.60 6.42 -6.72
CA GLY A 67 -4.38 5.68 -7.70
C GLY A 67 -4.08 4.18 -7.68
N CYS A 68 -5.11 3.35 -7.87
CA CYS A 68 -4.94 1.90 -7.90
C CYS A 68 -5.98 1.21 -8.80
N MET A 69 -5.54 0.17 -9.52
CA MET A 69 -6.40 -0.67 -10.38
C MET A 69 -7.11 0.05 -11.51
N ILE A 70 -6.59 1.19 -11.98
CA ILE A 70 -7.25 1.94 -13.07
C ILE A 70 -6.81 1.39 -14.43
N PHE A 71 -7.79 0.88 -15.16
CA PHE A 71 -7.66 0.31 -16.50
C PHE A 71 -8.76 0.87 -17.41
N GLY A 72 -8.65 0.64 -18.72
CA GLY A 72 -9.55 1.20 -19.72
C GLY A 72 -9.08 2.56 -20.23
N GLU A 73 -9.03 2.73 -21.55
CA GLU A 73 -8.56 3.97 -22.19
C GLU A 73 -9.46 5.17 -21.85
N GLU A 74 -10.75 4.91 -21.66
CA GLU A 74 -11.78 5.87 -21.27
C GLU A 74 -11.52 6.52 -19.90
N HIS A 75 -10.85 5.81 -18.99
CA HIS A 75 -10.46 6.34 -17.69
C HIS A 75 -9.00 6.83 -17.69
N VAL A 76 -8.13 6.13 -18.41
CA VAL A 76 -6.69 6.43 -18.45
C VAL A 76 -6.42 7.77 -19.12
N ARG A 77 -6.94 8.02 -20.33
CA ARG A 77 -6.59 9.24 -21.09
C ARG A 77 -7.01 10.53 -20.40
N PRO A 78 -8.23 10.68 -19.85
CA PRO A 78 -8.59 11.88 -19.12
C PRO A 78 -7.71 12.06 -17.88
N MET A 79 -7.46 10.97 -17.16
CA MET A 79 -6.63 11.00 -15.95
C MET A 79 -5.18 11.39 -16.25
N GLU A 80 -4.60 10.94 -17.37
CA GLU A 80 -3.29 11.38 -17.84
C GLU A 80 -3.22 12.90 -18.01
N ARG A 81 -4.20 13.50 -18.69
CA ARG A 81 -4.26 14.95 -18.94
C ARG A 81 -4.34 15.72 -17.63
N ILE A 82 -5.21 15.29 -16.71
CA ILE A 82 -5.38 15.92 -15.41
C ILE A 82 -4.07 15.82 -14.60
N LEU A 83 -3.44 14.64 -14.55
CA LEU A 83 -2.17 14.46 -13.84
C LEU A 83 -1.03 15.28 -14.43
N ASP A 84 -1.00 15.48 -15.75
CA ASP A 84 0.06 16.27 -16.39
C ASP A 84 -0.09 17.77 -16.11
N SER A 85 -1.28 18.22 -15.69
CA SER A 85 -1.54 19.61 -15.28
C SER A 85 -1.06 19.95 -13.86
N VAL A 86 -0.69 18.95 -13.05
CA VAL A 86 -0.30 19.13 -11.64
C VAL A 86 1.07 18.52 -11.31
N GLN A 87 1.77 19.15 -10.36
CA GLN A 87 3.04 18.66 -9.82
C GLN A 87 2.90 17.99 -8.44
N THR A 88 1.67 17.78 -7.98
CA THR A 88 1.36 17.15 -6.69
C THR A 88 2.02 15.77 -6.58
N PRO A 89 2.61 15.43 -5.41
CA PRO A 89 3.09 14.08 -5.16
C PRO A 89 2.01 13.03 -5.45
N THR A 90 2.39 12.03 -6.24
CA THR A 90 1.43 11.12 -6.86
C THR A 90 1.96 9.70 -6.85
N CYS A 91 1.13 8.71 -6.51
CA CYS A 91 1.49 7.31 -6.62
C CYS A 91 0.36 6.48 -7.25
N PHE A 92 0.66 5.86 -8.38
CA PHE A 92 -0.24 4.91 -9.03
C PHE A 92 0.39 3.52 -9.00
N ILE A 93 -0.30 2.59 -8.35
CA ILE A 93 0.09 1.17 -8.30
C ILE A 93 -0.89 0.33 -9.10
N THR A 94 -0.47 -0.86 -9.55
CA THR A 94 -1.34 -1.88 -10.17
C THR A 94 -2.34 -1.30 -11.18
N SER A 95 -1.92 -0.38 -12.05
CA SER A 95 -2.77 0.35 -13.01
C SER A 95 -2.18 0.28 -14.41
N ASN A 96 -2.82 0.90 -15.40
CA ASN A 96 -2.22 1.07 -16.73
C ASN A 96 -0.82 1.72 -16.63
N PRO A 97 0.20 1.23 -17.39
CA PRO A 97 1.54 1.80 -17.39
C PRO A 97 1.60 3.32 -17.58
N ALA A 98 0.70 3.88 -18.40
CA ALA A 98 0.61 5.32 -18.63
C ALA A 98 0.36 6.11 -17.32
N LEU A 99 -0.42 5.55 -16.39
CA LEU A 99 -0.66 6.14 -15.08
C LEU A 99 0.48 5.81 -14.09
N ILE A 100 1.00 4.58 -14.11
CA ILE A 100 2.14 4.20 -13.25
C ILE A 100 3.34 5.13 -13.51
N TYR A 101 3.63 5.44 -14.78
CA TYR A 101 4.72 6.34 -15.18
C TYR A 101 4.51 7.81 -14.75
N ARG A 102 3.31 8.18 -14.31
CA ARG A 102 3.02 9.48 -13.69
C ARG A 102 3.18 9.47 -12.17
N THR A 103 3.62 8.37 -11.57
CA THR A 103 4.09 8.35 -10.19
C THR A 103 5.24 9.35 -10.00
N ARG A 104 5.07 10.23 -9.02
CA ARG A 104 5.99 11.29 -8.61
C ARG A 104 6.17 11.22 -7.10
N LEU A 105 7.23 10.53 -6.68
CA LEU A 105 7.58 10.35 -5.27
C LEU A 105 9.00 10.87 -5.04
N GLY A 106 9.14 12.10 -4.55
CA GLY A 106 10.45 12.68 -4.27
C GLY A 106 11.36 12.65 -5.51
N LYS A 107 12.46 11.89 -5.44
CA LYS A 107 13.43 11.72 -6.54
C LYS A 107 13.14 10.51 -7.44
N LEU A 108 12.10 9.73 -7.15
CA LEU A 108 11.71 8.59 -7.97
C LEU A 108 11.01 9.06 -9.25
N SER A 109 11.58 8.71 -10.39
CA SER A 109 10.93 8.79 -11.70
C SER A 109 10.73 7.38 -12.24
N LEU A 110 9.48 7.06 -12.60
CA LEU A 110 9.13 5.79 -13.23
C LEU A 110 9.01 5.90 -14.75
N LYS A 111 9.15 7.10 -15.32
CA LYS A 111 9.09 7.30 -16.77
C LYS A 111 10.19 6.49 -17.47
N PRO A 112 9.88 5.79 -18.57
CA PRO A 112 10.90 5.18 -19.41
C PRO A 112 11.91 6.25 -19.87
N ALA A 113 13.20 5.99 -19.72
CA ALA A 113 14.22 6.83 -20.35
C ALA A 113 14.10 6.70 -21.88
N PRO A 114 14.30 7.79 -22.65
CA PRO A 114 14.40 7.71 -24.11
C PRO A 114 15.51 6.73 -24.53
N GLU A 115 15.39 6.17 -25.73
CA GLU A 115 16.43 5.29 -26.28
C GLU A 115 17.78 6.02 -26.34
N GLY A 116 18.77 5.56 -25.57
CA GLY A 116 20.13 6.10 -25.56
C GLY A 116 20.62 6.65 -24.22
N GLU A 117 19.73 6.96 -23.28
CA GLU A 117 20.13 7.32 -21.90
C GLU A 117 20.22 6.06 -21.02
N GLU A 118 21.19 6.05 -20.09
CA GLU A 118 21.48 4.91 -19.22
C GLU A 118 20.19 4.30 -18.66
N GLN A 119 19.92 3.05 -19.06
CA GLN A 119 18.69 2.34 -18.75
C GLN A 119 18.46 2.34 -17.24
N GLY A 120 17.59 3.26 -16.82
CA GLY A 120 17.45 3.70 -15.44
C GLY A 120 17.25 2.54 -14.50
N MET A 121 17.89 2.63 -13.35
CA MET A 121 17.87 1.68 -12.23
C MET A 121 16.50 1.01 -12.00
N PHE A 122 15.38 1.71 -12.28
CA PHE A 122 14.02 1.18 -12.23
C PHE A 122 13.70 0.04 -13.21
N LYS A 123 14.12 0.08 -14.49
CA LYS A 123 13.89 -1.01 -15.46
C LYS A 123 14.65 -2.27 -15.03
N ARG A 124 15.91 -2.09 -14.59
CA ARG A 124 16.72 -3.17 -13.99
C ARG A 124 16.08 -3.70 -12.70
N TRP A 125 15.46 -2.83 -11.91
CA TRP A 125 14.76 -3.21 -10.68
C TRP A 125 13.45 -3.97 -10.95
N MET A 126 12.57 -3.49 -11.85
CA MET A 126 11.38 -4.24 -12.29
C MET A 126 11.75 -5.60 -12.92
N GLN A 127 12.86 -5.67 -13.66
CA GLN A 127 13.39 -6.93 -14.17
C GLN A 127 13.90 -7.87 -13.07
N ARG A 128 14.41 -7.35 -11.96
CA ARG A 128 14.82 -8.13 -10.78
C ARG A 128 13.63 -8.57 -9.92
N LEU A 129 12.57 -7.76 -9.85
CA LEU A 129 11.31 -8.12 -9.19
C LEU A 129 10.50 -9.15 -9.95
N ARG A 130 10.63 -9.19 -11.29
CA ARG A 130 10.00 -10.24 -12.09
C ARG A 130 10.60 -11.59 -11.69
N PRO A 131 9.81 -12.55 -11.19
CA PRO A 131 10.32 -13.89 -10.93
C PRO A 131 10.85 -14.46 -12.24
N LYS A 132 12.17 -14.65 -12.32
CA LYS A 132 12.77 -15.40 -13.43
C LYS A 132 12.24 -16.82 -13.33
N LYS A 133 11.88 -17.43 -14.47
CA LYS A 133 11.58 -18.86 -14.58
C LYS A 133 12.87 -19.69 -14.36
N SER A 134 13.52 -19.59 -13.21
CA SER A 134 14.56 -20.51 -12.77
C SER A 134 14.08 -21.26 -11.52
N GLY A 135 14.63 -22.45 -11.28
CA GLY A 135 14.04 -23.48 -10.41
C GLY A 135 13.64 -23.01 -9.01
N LYS A 136 12.68 -23.73 -8.39
CA LYS A 136 12.03 -23.38 -7.10
C LYS A 136 13.00 -22.87 -6.02
N ALA A 137 14.19 -23.46 -5.88
CA ALA A 137 15.18 -23.08 -4.86
C ALA A 137 15.89 -21.72 -5.13
N GLU A 138 16.19 -21.39 -6.38
CA GLU A 138 16.80 -20.10 -6.74
C GLU A 138 15.78 -18.96 -6.70
N GLY A 139 14.53 -19.24 -7.08
CA GLY A 139 13.41 -18.31 -6.96
C GLY A 139 13.20 -17.86 -5.51
N HIS A 140 13.14 -18.80 -4.56
CA HIS A 140 12.98 -18.47 -3.14
C HIS A 140 14.12 -17.61 -2.57
N ARG A 141 15.37 -17.90 -2.95
CA ARG A 141 16.53 -17.07 -2.55
C ARG A 141 16.43 -15.66 -3.13
N GLN A 142 16.10 -15.50 -4.41
CA GLN A 142 15.94 -14.18 -5.03
C GLN A 142 14.81 -13.37 -4.38
N THR A 143 13.65 -13.99 -4.10
CA THR A 143 12.55 -13.32 -3.39
C THR A 143 12.96 -12.90 -1.98
N GLN A 144 13.69 -13.73 -1.23
CA GLN A 144 14.21 -13.35 0.09
C GLN A 144 15.21 -12.18 0.01
N PHE A 145 16.12 -12.17 -0.97
CA PHE A 145 17.03 -11.05 -1.17
C PHE A 145 16.30 -9.75 -1.51
N ILE A 146 15.27 -9.83 -2.35
CA ILE A 146 14.41 -8.68 -2.67
C ILE A 146 13.71 -8.17 -1.42
N LYS A 147 13.07 -9.07 -0.64
CA LYS A 147 12.42 -8.73 0.63
C LYS A 147 13.39 -8.10 1.65
N ASN A 148 14.61 -8.62 1.73
CA ASN A 148 15.63 -8.04 2.61
C ASN A 148 16.07 -6.67 2.11
N LEU A 149 16.28 -6.51 0.80
CA LEU A 149 16.64 -5.22 0.20
C LEU A 149 15.54 -4.18 0.47
N THR A 150 14.26 -4.52 0.28
CA THR A 150 13.15 -3.60 0.59
C THR A 150 13.15 -3.18 2.05
N LYS A 151 13.40 -4.11 2.98
CA LYS A 151 13.49 -3.81 4.41
C LYS A 151 14.58 -2.80 4.76
N TYR A 152 15.72 -2.81 4.06
CA TYR A 152 16.80 -1.85 4.28
C TYR A 152 16.64 -0.54 3.49
N MET A 153 15.91 -0.56 2.36
CA MET A 153 15.70 0.63 1.52
C MET A 153 15.04 1.80 2.26
N LYS A 154 14.22 1.54 3.28
CA LYS A 154 13.58 2.60 4.07
C LYS A 154 14.53 3.52 4.82
N TYR A 155 15.73 3.05 5.15
CA TYR A 155 16.74 3.82 5.90
C TYR A 155 17.72 4.57 4.98
N MET A 156 17.71 4.27 3.67
CA MET A 156 18.57 4.95 2.72
C MET A 156 17.99 6.33 2.35
N PRO A 157 18.81 7.36 2.10
CA PRO A 157 18.34 8.64 1.59
C PRO A 157 18.09 8.59 0.07
N GLY A 158 17.34 9.57 -0.44
CA GLY A 158 17.15 9.79 -1.88
C GLY A 158 16.24 8.75 -2.54
N MET A 159 16.55 8.43 -3.80
CA MET A 159 15.68 7.61 -4.68
C MET A 159 15.32 6.25 -4.09
N MET A 160 16.23 5.59 -3.36
CA MET A 160 15.94 4.28 -2.75
C MET A 160 14.85 4.36 -1.69
N ARG A 161 14.77 5.47 -0.95
CA ARG A 161 13.70 5.73 0.01
C ARG A 161 12.35 5.84 -0.67
N ASP A 162 12.33 6.54 -1.79
CA ASP A 162 11.12 6.78 -2.56
C ASP A 162 10.67 5.51 -3.29
N LEU A 163 11.62 4.71 -3.77
CA LEU A 163 11.36 3.37 -4.29
C LEU A 163 10.75 2.46 -3.22
N HIS A 164 11.26 2.51 -1.98
CA HIS A 164 10.63 1.81 -0.86
C HIS A 164 9.17 2.26 -0.66
N THR A 165 8.89 3.57 -0.69
CA THR A 165 7.51 4.06 -0.60
C THR A 165 6.64 3.41 -1.68
N PHE A 166 7.09 3.45 -2.93
CA PHE A 166 6.33 2.88 -4.06
C PHE A 166 6.00 1.39 -3.85
N ILE A 167 6.96 0.61 -3.34
CA ILE A 167 6.73 -0.80 -3.03
C ILE A 167 5.74 -0.95 -1.90
N ALA A 168 5.98 -0.27 -0.78
CA ALA A 168 5.16 -0.37 0.43
C ALA A 168 3.70 0.01 0.18
N MET A 169 3.42 0.89 -0.80
CA MET A 169 2.05 1.22 -1.21
C MET A 169 1.26 -0.02 -1.63
N HIS A 170 1.90 -1.00 -2.27
CA HIS A 170 1.25 -2.26 -2.65
C HIS A 170 0.85 -3.05 -1.40
N ASP A 171 1.74 -3.16 -0.42
CA ASP A 171 1.49 -3.96 0.79
C ASP A 171 0.39 -3.36 1.67
N TYR A 172 0.39 -2.03 1.86
CA TYR A 172 -0.69 -1.35 2.61
C TYR A 172 -2.04 -1.49 1.92
N TRP A 173 -2.05 -1.46 0.58
CA TRP A 173 -3.28 -1.51 -0.19
C TRP A 173 -3.86 -2.93 -0.30
N ILE A 174 -3.01 -3.95 -0.44
CA ILE A 174 -3.43 -5.35 -0.43
C ILE A 174 -4.07 -5.71 0.92
N HIS A 175 -3.48 -5.22 2.02
CA HIS A 175 -3.97 -5.45 3.37
C HIS A 175 -4.69 -4.22 3.93
N SER A 176 -5.74 -3.76 3.25
CA SER A 176 -6.39 -2.45 3.42
C SER A 176 -7.22 -2.25 4.71
N SER A 177 -6.79 -2.83 5.83
CA SER A 177 -7.33 -2.51 7.16
C SER A 177 -7.19 -1.01 7.48
N PRO A 178 -8.07 -0.42 8.30
CA PRO A 178 -7.95 0.97 8.74
C PRO A 178 -6.57 1.31 9.32
N GLU A 179 -5.97 0.39 10.08
CA GLU A 179 -4.64 0.58 10.65
C GLU A 179 -3.54 0.64 9.57
N ASN A 180 -3.62 -0.20 8.53
CA ASN A 180 -2.67 -0.14 7.43
C ASN A 180 -2.84 1.11 6.58
N LEU A 181 -4.08 1.54 6.33
CA LEU A 181 -4.35 2.78 5.60
C LEU A 181 -3.93 4.01 6.42
N LYS A 182 -4.01 3.98 7.75
CA LYS A 182 -3.41 4.99 8.63
C LYS A 182 -1.89 5.03 8.42
N ARG A 183 -1.21 3.88 8.49
CA ARG A 183 0.25 3.79 8.27
C ARG A 183 0.65 4.25 6.88
N GLN A 184 -0.15 3.94 5.87
CA GLN A 184 0.01 4.43 4.50
C GLN A 184 -0.01 5.96 4.48
N MET A 185 -1.07 6.59 4.99
CA MET A 185 -1.20 8.05 5.01
C MET A 185 -0.06 8.71 5.80
N LEU A 186 0.27 8.20 6.99
CA LEU A 186 1.38 8.70 7.80
C LEU A 186 2.71 8.68 7.04
N LEU A 187 3.01 7.57 6.35
CA LEU A 187 4.22 7.45 5.54
C LEU A 187 4.24 8.49 4.41
N LEU A 188 3.12 8.68 3.71
CA LEU A 188 3.00 9.63 2.61
C LEU A 188 3.14 11.09 3.09
N ILE A 189 2.47 11.42 4.20
CA ILE A 189 2.54 12.75 4.83
C ILE A 189 3.97 13.06 5.27
N GLU A 190 4.57 12.15 6.04
CA GLU A 190 5.93 12.25 6.57
C GLU A 190 6.98 12.52 5.48
N ARG A 191 6.81 11.91 4.30
CA ARG A 191 7.82 11.93 3.24
C ARG A 191 7.57 13.00 2.18
N TYR A 192 6.31 13.32 1.88
CA TYR A 192 5.95 14.11 0.69
C TYR A 192 5.14 15.36 0.98
N VAL A 193 4.58 15.53 2.19
CA VAL A 193 3.91 16.77 2.57
C VAL A 193 4.92 17.72 3.23
N PRO A 194 5.08 18.96 2.73
CA PRO A 194 6.01 19.92 3.29
C PRO A 194 5.80 20.17 4.79
N GLY A 195 6.90 20.19 5.55
CA GLY A 195 6.89 20.49 6.99
C GLY A 195 6.73 19.28 7.91
N TYR A 196 6.37 18.10 7.40
CA TYR A 196 6.18 16.89 8.21
C TYR A 196 7.44 16.04 8.40
N LYS A 197 8.48 16.20 7.57
CA LYS A 197 9.71 15.40 7.66
C LYS A 197 10.29 15.33 9.09
N GLY A 198 10.42 14.12 9.60
CA GLY A 198 10.93 13.76 10.92
C GLY A 198 9.90 13.86 12.04
N ARG A 199 8.60 14.00 11.76
CA ARG A 199 7.56 14.29 12.78
C ARG A 199 6.56 13.17 13.00
N LEU A 200 6.41 12.26 12.03
CA LEU A 200 5.45 11.16 12.09
C LEU A 200 6.17 9.80 12.03
N PRO A 201 5.63 8.79 12.72
CA PRO A 201 6.21 7.45 12.66
C PRO A 201 5.94 6.81 11.29
N VAL A 202 6.95 6.10 10.78
CA VAL A 202 6.85 5.29 9.56
C VAL A 202 6.93 3.82 9.96
N LEU A 203 5.80 3.12 9.90
CA LEU A 203 5.67 1.71 10.28
C LEU A 203 5.29 0.88 9.06
N ASP A 204 5.90 -0.29 8.91
CA ASP A 204 5.61 -1.21 7.80
C ASP A 204 4.14 -1.69 7.83
N ALA A 205 3.63 -2.18 6.70
CA ALA A 205 2.28 -2.75 6.63
C ALA A 205 2.16 -3.98 7.56
N ILE A 206 1.04 -4.09 8.25
CA ILE A 206 0.64 -5.30 8.96
C ILE A 206 0.22 -6.33 7.92
N GLU A 207 0.92 -7.45 7.86
CA GLU A 207 0.51 -8.60 7.05
C GLU A 207 -0.59 -9.37 7.82
N TYR A 208 -1.74 -9.57 7.18
CA TYR A 208 -2.79 -10.44 7.70
C TYR A 208 -2.76 -11.76 6.93
N PRO A 209 -2.69 -12.91 7.60
CA PRO A 209 -2.57 -14.19 6.89
C PRO A 209 -3.86 -14.51 6.13
N ASP A 210 -3.72 -15.03 4.90
CA ASP A 210 -4.84 -15.46 4.05
C ASP A 210 -5.75 -16.51 4.73
N LEU A 211 -5.14 -17.32 5.60
CA LEU A 211 -5.82 -18.27 6.47
C LEU A 211 -5.37 -18.01 7.91
N ALA A 212 -6.31 -17.61 8.75
CA ALA A 212 -6.08 -17.29 10.14
C ALA A 212 -6.80 -18.33 11.00
N LEU A 213 -6.04 -19.11 11.77
CA LEU A 213 -6.61 -19.99 12.79
C LEU A 213 -6.77 -19.19 14.08
N TYR A 214 -8.02 -19.03 14.50
CA TYR A 214 -8.36 -18.40 15.77
C TYR A 214 -8.56 -19.47 16.85
N HIS A 215 -8.08 -19.19 18.06
CA HIS A 215 -8.42 -19.94 19.26
C HIS A 215 -8.81 -18.94 20.36
N PRO A 216 -9.97 -19.10 21.03
CA PRO A 216 -10.45 -18.12 22.03
C PRO A 216 -9.44 -17.81 23.14
N ASP A 217 -8.66 -18.80 23.57
CA ASP A 217 -7.66 -18.65 24.63
C ASP A 217 -6.26 -18.23 24.14
N ALA A 218 -6.09 -18.03 22.83
CA ALA A 218 -4.84 -17.58 22.24
C ALA A 218 -4.79 -16.04 22.20
N PRO A 219 -3.67 -15.42 22.62
CA PRO A 219 -3.52 -13.96 22.56
C PRO A 219 -3.35 -13.43 21.13
N GLU A 220 -3.01 -14.30 20.18
CA GLU A 220 -2.75 -13.96 18.79
C GLU A 220 -3.35 -15.01 17.84
N ILE A 221 -3.59 -14.61 16.59
CA ILE A 221 -4.11 -15.48 15.52
C ILE A 221 -2.94 -16.20 14.84
N PHE A 222 -3.12 -17.46 14.47
CA PHE A 222 -2.07 -18.25 13.82
C PHE A 222 -2.19 -18.21 12.31
N SER A 223 -1.07 -17.99 11.62
CA SER A 223 -0.96 -17.92 10.15
C SER A 223 -0.98 -19.28 9.44
N ASP A 224 -0.80 -20.36 10.20
CA ASP A 224 -0.75 -21.73 9.69
C ASP A 224 -1.05 -22.75 10.80
N ILE A 225 -1.39 -23.97 10.38
CA ILE A 225 -1.76 -25.08 11.27
C ILE A 225 -0.60 -25.53 12.16
N ASP A 226 0.65 -25.39 11.71
CA ASP A 226 1.81 -25.90 12.44
C ASP A 226 2.12 -25.02 13.66
N ARG A 227 2.06 -23.69 13.51
CA ARG A 227 2.16 -22.74 14.63
C ARG A 227 1.05 -22.94 15.64
N TYR A 228 -0.18 -23.14 15.18
CA TYR A 228 -1.31 -23.44 16.06
C TYR A 228 -1.10 -24.75 16.84
N ARG A 229 -0.61 -25.81 16.18
CA ARG A 229 -0.28 -27.08 16.83
C ARG A 229 0.84 -26.94 17.85
N GLN A 230 1.88 -26.16 17.54
CA GLN A 230 2.97 -25.86 18.49
C GLN A 230 2.45 -25.13 19.73
N TRP A 231 1.63 -24.09 19.55
CA TRP A 231 1.02 -23.35 20.65
C TRP A 231 0.13 -24.24 21.53
N ARG A 232 -0.71 -25.08 20.92
CA ARG A 232 -1.54 -26.05 21.66
C ARG A 232 -0.70 -27.07 22.42
N SER A 233 0.37 -27.58 21.81
CA SER A 233 1.31 -28.51 22.45
C SER A 233 1.97 -27.90 23.68
N GLN A 234 2.42 -26.64 23.58
CA GLN A 234 3.01 -25.90 24.71
C GLN A 234 2.02 -25.70 25.87
N ARG A 235 0.70 -25.71 25.60
CA ARG A 235 -0.36 -25.60 26.61
C ARG A 235 -0.94 -26.95 27.06
N GLY A 236 -0.38 -28.07 26.61
CA GLY A 236 -0.89 -29.40 26.91
C GLY A 236 -2.30 -29.67 26.36
N MET A 237 -2.74 -28.90 25.36
CA MET A 237 -4.04 -29.08 24.73
C MET A 237 -4.01 -30.24 23.72
N PRO A 238 -5.08 -31.05 23.63
CA PRO A 238 -5.05 -32.25 22.82
C PRO A 238 -5.06 -31.99 21.32
N LEU A 239 -3.97 -32.41 20.66
CA LEU A 239 -3.84 -32.39 19.21
C LEU A 239 -4.63 -33.57 18.62
N SER A 240 -5.56 -33.30 17.69
CA SER A 240 -6.22 -34.36 16.91
C SER A 240 -5.20 -34.99 15.97
N ASN A 241 -4.49 -35.99 16.48
CA ASN A 241 -3.94 -37.20 15.85
C ASN A 241 -3.06 -37.95 16.86
N GLY A 242 -3.67 -38.41 17.96
CA GLY A 242 -3.11 -39.45 18.81
C GLY A 242 -2.25 -39.01 20.00
N LYS A 243 -2.90 -38.36 20.98
CA LYS A 243 -2.57 -38.20 22.43
C LYS A 243 -1.54 -37.11 22.79
N PRO A 244 -1.71 -36.34 23.90
CA PRO A 244 -2.60 -36.56 25.08
C PRO A 244 -3.70 -35.48 25.28
N GLY A 245 -4.80 -35.92 25.94
CA GLY A 245 -5.95 -35.12 26.40
C GLY A 245 -7.25 -35.49 25.66
N ALA A 246 -8.29 -35.90 26.36
CA ALA A 246 -9.58 -36.17 25.73
C ALA A 246 -10.21 -34.85 25.26
N PHE A 247 -10.69 -34.80 24.01
CA PHE A 247 -11.51 -33.68 23.54
C PHE A 247 -12.83 -33.71 24.33
N VAL A 248 -13.03 -32.72 25.21
CA VAL A 248 -14.29 -32.46 25.90
C VAL A 248 -14.75 -31.08 25.44
N GLY A 249 -15.57 -31.05 24.39
CA GLY A 249 -16.14 -29.81 23.86
C GLY A 249 -17.26 -30.14 22.88
N SER A 250 -18.48 -29.78 23.24
CA SER A 250 -19.67 -29.89 22.40
C SER A 250 -19.57 -28.98 21.19
N VAL A 251 -19.87 -29.52 20.01
CA VAL A 251 -20.11 -28.73 18.79
C VAL A 251 -21.45 -28.02 18.96
N GLY A 252 -21.45 -26.70 18.86
CA GLY A 252 -22.62 -25.83 18.79
C GLY A 252 -22.37 -24.75 17.77
#